data_AF-A0A507QVQ8-F1
#
_entry.id   AF-A0A507QVQ8-F1
#
_cell.length_a   1.000
_cell.length_b   1.000
_cell.length_c   1.000
_cell.angle_alpha   90.00
_cell.angle_beta   90.00
_cell.angle_gamma   90.00
#
_symmetry.space_group_name_H-M   'P 1'
#
loop_
_entity.id
_entity.type
_entity.pdbx_description
1 polymer ?
#
loop_
_entity_poly.entity_id
_entity_poly.type
_entity_poly.pdbx_seq_one_letter_code
_entity_poly.pdbx_strand_id
1 'polypeptide(L)' 'MAPRQRIVVSRGPQKSFFQTAWDEIRASENRTIVRSIAVFGAGVALLHAGFGEFLLPP' A
#
# COMPACT_ATOMS: atom_id res chain seq x y z
N MET A 1 31.43 -17.66 40.76
CA MET A 1 30.69 -16.50 40.23
C MET A 1 30.02 -16.93 38.93
N ALA A 2 28.69 -16.85 38.82
CA ALA A 2 27.96 -17.20 37.60
C ALA A 2 27.62 -15.92 36.81
N PRO A 3 27.78 -15.88 35.47
CA PRO A 3 27.52 -14.69 34.70
C PRO A 3 26.00 -14.46 34.59
N ARG A 4 25.54 -13.29 35.01
CA ARG A 4 24.15 -12.86 34.83
C ARG A 4 23.87 -12.69 33.33
N GLN A 5 23.21 -13.68 32.74
CA GLN A 5 22.67 -13.56 31.39
C GLN A 5 21.47 -12.60 31.43
N ARG A 6 21.73 -11.34 31.11
CA ARG A 6 20.70 -10.34 30.86
C ARG A 6 20.00 -10.78 29.57
N ILE A 7 18.78 -11.30 29.70
CA ILE A 7 17.89 -11.53 28.56
C ILE A 7 17.61 -10.16 27.96
N VAL A 8 18.39 -9.80 26.95
CA VAL A 8 18.05 -8.69 26.08
C VAL A 8 16.91 -9.20 25.23
N VAL A 9 15.67 -8.91 25.65
CA VAL A 9 14.51 -9.04 24.78
C VAL A 9 14.78 -8.09 23.62
N SER A 10 15.35 -8.63 22.55
CA SER A 10 15.51 -7.92 21.29
C SER A 10 14.10 -7.65 20.80
N ARG A 11 13.58 -6.47 21.14
CA ARG A 11 12.44 -5.87 20.44
C ARG A 11 12.98 -5.61 19.03
N GLY A 12 13.02 -6.67 18.21
CA GLY A 12 13.25 -6.54 16.78
C GLY A 12 12.32 -5.44 16.25
N PRO A 13 12.79 -4.64 15.29
CA PRO A 13 12.15 -3.39 14.89
C PRO A 13 10.64 -3.62 14.83
N GLN A 14 9.91 -2.97 15.73
CA GLN A 14 8.48 -3.13 15.92
C GLN A 14 7.85 -2.64 14.61
N LYS A 15 7.71 -3.56 13.66
CA LYS A 15 7.34 -3.29 12.27
C LYS A 15 6.04 -2.51 12.36
N SER A 16 6.15 -1.22 12.08
CA SER A 16 5.06 -0.28 12.31
C SER A 16 3.84 -0.81 11.55
N PHE A 17 2.63 -0.69 12.11
CA PHE A 17 1.41 -1.18 11.44
C PHE A 17 1.31 -0.67 9.98
N PHE A 18 1.84 0.52 9.72
CA PHE A 18 2.00 1.08 8.37
C PHE A 18 2.91 0.26 7.45
N GLN A 19 4.02 -0.26 7.98
CA GLN A 19 4.98 -1.07 7.24
C GLN A 19 4.45 -2.50 6.98
N THR A 20 3.66 -3.04 7.90
CA THR A 20 2.93 -4.30 7.69
C THR A 20 1.84 -4.13 6.63
N ALA A 21 1.01 -3.08 6.73
CA ALA A 21 0.00 -2.77 5.73
C ALA A 21 0.64 -2.49 4.35
N TRP A 22 1.80 -1.83 4.31
CA TRP A 22 2.54 -1.59 3.07
C TRP A 22 3.06 -2.86 2.42
N ASP A 23 3.61 -3.79 3.21
CA ASP A 23 3.99 -5.12 2.72
C ASP A 23 2.79 -5.92 2.24
N GLU A 24 1.65 -5.79 2.91
CA GLU A 24 0.41 -6.47 2.56
C GLU A 24 -0.19 -5.91 1.25
N ILE A 25 -0.17 -4.60 1.04
CA ILE A 25 -0.54 -3.99 -0.25
C ILE A 25 0.39 -4.48 -1.37
N ARG A 26 1.67 -4.66 -1.08
CA ARG A 26 2.67 -5.09 -2.10
C ARG A 26 2.75 -6.61 -2.25
N ALA A 27 2.09 -7.37 -1.38
CA ALA A 27 2.02 -8.82 -1.45
C ALA A 27 1.37 -9.26 -2.76
N SER A 28 1.90 -10.34 -3.35
CA SER A 28 1.44 -10.86 -4.64
C SER A 28 -0.03 -11.29 -4.61
N GLU A 29 -0.53 -11.68 -3.44
CA GLU A 29 -1.91 -12.11 -3.21
C GLU A 29 -2.92 -10.98 -3.44
N ASN A 30 -2.55 -9.75 -3.07
CA ASN A 30 -3.43 -8.59 -3.16
C ASN A 30 -3.33 -7.84 -4.49
N ARG A 31 -2.48 -8.33 -5.42
CA ARG A 31 -2.25 -7.66 -6.73
C ARG A 31 -3.53 -7.45 -7.53
N THR A 32 -4.45 -8.39 -7.50
CA THR A 32 -5.73 -8.26 -8.23
C THR A 32 -6.55 -7.09 -7.68
N ILE A 33 -6.67 -7.01 -6.35
CA ILE A 33 -7.43 -5.95 -5.67
C ILE A 33 -6.78 -4.59 -5.92
N VAL A 34 -5.47 -4.48 -5.70
CA VAL A 34 -4.70 -3.25 -5.93
C VAL A 34 -4.80 -2.80 -7.38
N ARG A 35 -4.70 -3.74 -8.34
CA ARG A 35 -4.85 -3.44 -9.76
C ARG A 35 -6.26 -2.95 -10.09
N SER A 36 -7.30 -3.56 -9.55
CA SER A 36 -8.68 -3.11 -9.75
C SER A 36 -8.90 -1.69 -9.21
N ILE A 37 -8.42 -1.40 -8.00
CA ILE A 37 -8.48 -0.05 -7.42
C ILE A 37 -7.71 0.95 -8.28
N ALA A 38 -6.51 0.58 -8.75
CA ALA A 38 -5.69 1.44 -9.59
C ALA A 38 -6.35 1.74 -10.94
N VAL A 39 -6.89 0.72 -11.63
CA VAL A 39 -7.59 0.89 -12.92
C VAL A 39 -8.87 1.70 -12.74
N PHE A 40 -9.65 1.41 -11.71
CA PHE A 40 -10.86 2.16 -11.40
C PHE A 40 -10.55 3.63 -11.10
N GLY A 41 -9.56 3.88 -10.24
CA GLY A 41 -9.11 5.23 -9.90
C GLY A 41 -8.58 5.99 -11.12
N ALA A 42 -7.83 5.32 -12.00
CA ALA A 42 -7.37 5.90 -13.26
C ALA A 42 -8.55 6.28 -14.16
N GLY A 43 -9.55 5.41 -14.30
CA GLY A 43 -10.75 5.70 -15.09
C GLY A 43 -11.56 6.87 -14.55
N VAL A 44 -11.79 6.90 -13.22
CA VAL A 44 -12.49 8.01 -12.55
C VAL A 44 -11.70 9.30 -12.69
N ALA A 45 -10.38 9.27 -12.47
CA ALA A 45 -9.53 10.45 -12.61
C ALA A 45 -9.54 10.99 -14.04
N LEU A 46 -9.44 10.12 -15.05
CA LEU A 46 -9.53 10.53 -16.45
C LEU A 46 -10.88 11.15 -16.79
N LEU A 47 -11.99 10.54 -16.36
CA LEU A 47 -13.34 11.07 -16.60
C LEU A 47 -13.55 12.42 -15.89
N HIS A 48 -13.07 12.53 -14.64
CA HIS A 48 -13.18 13.73 -13.84
C HIS A 48 -12.19 14.84 -14.26
N ALA A 49 -11.08 14.50 -14.90
CA ALA A 49 -10.07 15.47 -15.36
C ALA A 49 -10.53 16.32 -16.55
N GLY A 50 -11.79 16.24 -16.98
CA GLY A 50 -12.33 17.09 -18.05
C GLY A 50 -12.29 16.44 -19.43
N PHE A 51 -12.19 15.11 -19.53
CA PHE A 51 -12.30 14.40 -20.81
C PHE A 51 -13.67 14.61 -21.51
N GLY A 52 -14.66 15.15 -20.79
CA GLY A 52 -15.93 15.59 -21.37
C GLY A 52 -15.79 16.73 -22.38
N GLU A 53 -14.85 17.67 -22.19
CA GLU A 53 -14.58 18.75 -23.17
C GLU A 53 -13.83 18.25 -24.42
N PHE A 54 -13.18 17.07 -24.34
CA PHE A 54 -12.56 16.42 -25.49
C PHE A 54 -13.58 15.68 -26.36
N LEU A 55 -14.75 15.32 -25.81
CA LEU A 55 -15.79 14.57 -26.51
C LEU A 55 -16.90 15.44 -27.13
N LEU A 56 -17.05 16.69 -26.68
CA LEU A 56 -17.89 17.67 -27.36
C LEU A 56 -17.07 18.40 -28.42
N PRO A 57 -17.42 18.31 -29.72
CA PRO A 57 -16.90 19.25 -30.71
C PRO A 57 -17.40 20.68 -30.37
N PRO A 58 -16.64 21.72 -30.75
CA PRO A 58 -16.94 23.12 -30.41
C PRO A 58 -18.33 23.58 -30.86
#